data_AF-A0A836T397-F1
#
_entry.id   AF-A0A836T397-F1
#
_cell.length_a   1.000
_cell.length_b   1.000
_cell.length_c   1.000
_cell.angle_alpha   90.00
_cell.angle_beta   90.00
_cell.angle_gamma   90.00
#
_symmetry.space_group_name_H-M   'P 1'
#
loop_
_entity.id
_entity.type
_entity.pdbx_description
1 polymer ?
#
loop_
_entity_poly.entity_id
_entity_poly.type
_entity_poly.pdbx_seq_one_letter_code
_entity_poly.pdbx_strand_id
1 'polypeptide(L)'
;IAEAANVKRKDIARCYRLLHHELELKMPVVDPIQCVARISSKLDITEKTKRYAIKVLKDAQERKESAGKDPMGLAASALYLSCVKNGVSVTQRDIAEAAGVTEVTIRNRYKGLKAEHSD
;
A
#
# COMPACT_ATOMS: atom_id res chain seq x y z
N ILE A 1 17.96 12.36 0.61
CA ILE A 1 19.03 11.61 -0.09
C ILE A 1 19.23 12.13 -1.51
N ALA A 2 18.29 11.93 -2.45
CA ALA A 2 18.44 12.41 -3.84
C ALA A 2 18.70 13.92 -3.95
N GLU A 3 17.93 14.71 -3.19
CA GLU A 3 18.03 16.17 -3.15
C GLU A 3 19.33 16.63 -2.49
N ALA A 4 19.69 16.06 -1.34
CA ALA A 4 20.95 16.31 -0.64
C ALA A 4 22.20 15.89 -1.45
N ALA A 5 22.07 14.90 -2.34
CA ALA A 5 23.16 14.42 -3.18
C ALA A 5 23.20 15.07 -4.58
N ASN A 6 22.21 15.91 -4.93
CA ASN A 6 22.02 16.46 -6.28
C ASN A 6 22.01 15.40 -7.40
N VAL A 7 21.46 14.20 -7.12
CA VAL A 7 21.36 13.09 -8.06
C VAL A 7 19.89 12.77 -8.33
N LYS A 8 19.55 12.45 -9.59
CA LYS A 8 18.19 12.06 -9.96
C LYS A 8 17.82 10.73 -9.28
N ARG A 9 16.59 10.62 -8.76
CA ARG A 9 16.06 9.38 -8.13
C ARG A 9 16.28 8.12 -8.98
N LYS A 10 16.17 8.25 -10.31
CA LYS A 10 16.36 7.14 -11.26
C LYS A 10 17.77 6.54 -11.20
N ASP A 11 18.79 7.37 -10.98
CA ASP A 11 20.18 6.95 -10.99
C ASP A 11 20.55 6.31 -9.66
N ILE A 12 20.04 6.84 -8.54
CA ILE A 12 20.12 6.19 -7.23
C ILE A 12 19.45 4.81 -7.25
N ALA A 13 18.24 4.72 -7.84
CA ALA A 13 17.55 3.45 -7.97
C ALA A 13 18.30 2.44 -8.85
N ARG A 14 19.02 2.91 -9.89
CA ARG A 14 19.87 2.06 -10.74
C ARG A 14 21.06 1.53 -9.94
N CYS A 15 21.82 2.39 -9.26
CA CYS A 15 22.98 1.98 -8.48
C CYS A 15 22.57 1.06 -7.32
N TYR A 16 21.45 1.34 -6.65
CA TYR A 16 20.91 0.47 -5.61
C TYR A 16 20.59 -0.94 -6.14
N ARG A 17 19.96 -1.06 -7.32
CA ARG A 17 19.67 -2.37 -7.92
C ARG A 17 20.94 -3.15 -8.28
N LEU A 18 21.98 -2.45 -8.77
CA LEU A 18 23.28 -3.05 -9.05
C LEU A 18 23.92 -3.59 -7.76
N LEU A 19 24.05 -2.76 -6.72
CA LEU A 19 24.60 -3.19 -5.44
C LEU A 19 23.80 -4.33 -4.82
N HIS A 20 22.47 -4.29 -4.92
CA HIS A 20 21.59 -5.34 -4.44
C HIS A 20 21.84 -6.69 -5.14
N HIS A 21 22.04 -6.66 -6.46
CA HIS A 21 22.35 -7.85 -7.25
C HIS A 21 23.74 -8.41 -6.94
N GLU A 22 24.76 -7.55 -6.96
CA GLU A 22 26.17 -7.96 -6.78
C GLU A 22 26.46 -8.44 -5.35
N LEU A 23 25.72 -7.94 -4.35
CA LEU A 23 25.91 -8.29 -2.94
C LEU A 23 24.92 -9.35 -2.43
N GLU A 24 24.12 -9.96 -3.31
CA GLU A 24 23.09 -10.98 -2.99
C GLU A 24 22.18 -10.61 -1.80
N LEU A 25 21.88 -9.31 -1.65
CA LEU A 25 21.13 -8.84 -0.49
C LEU A 25 19.69 -9.35 -0.57
N LYS A 26 19.11 -9.80 0.55
CA LYS A 26 17.67 -10.09 0.58
C LYS A 26 16.91 -8.77 0.65
N MET A 27 16.03 -8.52 -0.33
CA MET A 27 15.17 -7.34 -0.32
C MET A 27 14.26 -7.39 0.92
N PRO A 28 14.24 -6.36 1.79
CA PRO A 28 13.26 -6.30 2.85
C PRO A 28 11.87 -6.18 2.21
N VAL A 29 11.07 -7.23 2.34
CA VAL A 29 9.67 -7.20 1.89
C VAL A 29 8.91 -6.36 2.89
N VAL A 30 8.44 -5.19 2.46
CA VAL A 30 7.61 -4.32 3.29
C VAL A 30 6.31 -5.06 3.59
N ASP A 31 6.02 -5.25 4.87
CA ASP A 31 4.78 -5.87 5.32
C ASP A 31 3.58 -4.93 5.03
N PRO A 32 2.62 -5.33 4.18
CA PRO A 32 1.41 -4.55 3.91
C PRO A 32 0.63 -4.17 5.17
N ILE A 33 0.69 -4.98 6.24
CA ILE A 33 0.01 -4.70 7.51
C ILE A 33 0.62 -3.46 8.19
N GLN A 34 1.94 -3.31 8.15
CA GLN A 34 2.61 -2.12 8.65
C GLN A 34 2.24 -0.87 7.83
N CYS A 35 2.06 -1.03 6.51
CA CYS A 35 1.57 0.05 5.65
C CYS A 35 0.16 0.50 6.07
N VAL A 36 -0.75 -0.41 6.37
CA VAL A 36 -2.09 -0.07 6.86
C VAL A 36 -2.01 0.73 8.15
N ALA A 37 -1.24 0.27 9.13
CA ALA A 37 -1.08 0.96 10.40
C ALA A 37 -0.58 2.39 10.21
N ARG A 38 0.44 2.58 9.37
CA ARG A 38 1.01 3.89 9.05
C ARG A 38 -0.01 4.82 8.38
N ILE A 39 -0.78 4.33 7.41
CA ILE A 39 -1.78 5.14 6.71
C ILE A 39 -2.95 5.47 7.65
N SER A 40 -3.44 4.50 8.43
CA SER A 40 -4.55 4.72 9.36
C SER A 40 -4.22 5.74 10.43
N SER A 41 -2.98 5.74 10.94
CA SER A 41 -2.54 6.72 11.93
C SER A 41 -2.41 8.13 11.38
N LYS A 42 -2.13 8.30 10.07
CA LYS A 42 -2.08 9.63 9.45
C LYS A 42 -3.46 10.24 9.19
N LEU A 43 -4.49 9.41 9.08
CA LEU A 43 -5.85 9.81 8.74
C LEU A 43 -6.82 9.66 9.92
N ASP A 44 -6.29 9.41 11.12
CA ASP A 44 -7.05 9.16 12.35
C ASP A 44 -8.17 8.12 12.18
N ILE A 45 -7.90 7.08 11.39
CA ILE A 45 -8.88 6.02 11.09
C ILE A 45 -9.03 5.12 12.31
N THR A 46 -10.28 4.82 12.66
CA THR A 46 -10.62 4.00 13.83
C THR A 46 -10.04 2.59 13.76
N GLU A 47 -9.72 2.02 14.93
CA GLU A 47 -9.19 0.66 15.07
C GLU A 47 -10.12 -0.41 14.48
N LYS A 48 -11.44 -0.21 14.53
CA LYS A 48 -12.42 -1.10 13.87
C LYS A 48 -12.17 -1.19 12.36
N THR A 49 -11.97 -0.04 11.71
CA THR A 49 -11.72 0.05 10.27
C THR A 49 -10.34 -0.48 9.89
N LYS A 50 -9.33 -0.17 10.69
CA LYS A 50 -7.98 -0.72 10.53
C LYS A 50 -7.95 -2.25 10.61
N ARG A 51 -8.67 -2.87 11.58
CA ARG A 51 -8.76 -4.34 11.68
C ARG A 51 -9.42 -4.96 10.47
N TYR A 52 -10.48 -4.34 9.94
CA TYR A 52 -11.13 -4.84 8.74
C TYR A 52 -10.19 -4.76 7.52
N ALA A 53 -9.38 -3.70 7.40
CA ALA A 53 -8.38 -3.58 6.35
C ALA A 53 -7.32 -4.68 6.42
N ILE A 54 -6.85 -5.01 7.62
CA ILE A 54 -5.91 -6.10 7.85
C ILE A 54 -6.53 -7.44 7.47
N LYS A 55 -7.81 -7.67 7.79
CA LYS A 55 -8.53 -8.88 7.39
C LYS A 55 -8.56 -9.02 5.86
N VAL A 56 -9.00 -7.97 5.15
CA VAL A 56 -9.04 -7.94 3.68
C VAL A 56 -7.66 -8.24 3.07
N LEU A 57 -6.58 -7.69 3.65
CA LEU A 57 -5.23 -7.97 3.17
C LEU A 57 -4.83 -9.43 3.36
N LYS A 58 -5.13 -10.02 4.52
CA LYS A 58 -4.84 -11.44 4.78
C LYS A 58 -5.60 -12.34 3.81
N ASP A 59 -6.89 -12.08 3.63
CA ASP A 59 -7.74 -12.84 2.71
C ASP A 59 -7.18 -12.76 1.27
N ALA A 60 -6.76 -11.57 0.81
CA ALA A 60 -6.14 -11.39 -0.51
C ALA A 60 -4.74 -12.05 -0.63
N GLN A 61 -3.98 -12.14 0.45
CA GLN A 61 -2.69 -12.85 0.48
C GLN A 61 -2.89 -14.37 0.41
N GLU A 62 -3.86 -14.91 1.15
CA GLU A 62 -4.20 -16.33 1.14
C GLU A 62 -4.66 -16.79 -0.25
N ARG A 63 -5.41 -15.94 -0.96
CA ARG A 63 -5.83 -16.18 -2.36
C ARG A 63 -4.73 -15.96 -3.40
N LYS A 64 -3.51 -15.59 -2.99
CA LYS A 64 -2.37 -15.25 -3.87
C LYS A 64 -2.65 -14.10 -4.84
N GLU A 65 -3.66 -13.28 -4.59
CA GLU A 65 -4.06 -12.15 -5.43
C GLU A 65 -3.14 -10.94 -5.23
N SER A 66 -2.31 -10.95 -4.19
CA SER A 66 -1.32 -9.90 -3.89
C SER A 66 0.00 -10.05 -4.67
N ALA A 67 0.23 -11.15 -5.38
CA ALA A 67 1.50 -11.43 -6.05
C ALA A 67 1.80 -10.40 -7.16
N GLY A 68 3.02 -9.86 -7.17
CA GLY A 68 3.47 -8.84 -8.14
C GLY A 68 2.86 -7.45 -7.95
N LYS A 69 2.04 -7.23 -6.92
CA LYS A 69 1.41 -5.94 -6.62
C LYS A 69 2.22 -5.18 -5.57
N ASP A 70 2.32 -3.86 -5.76
CA ASP A 70 2.96 -2.97 -4.80
C ASP A 70 2.27 -3.04 -3.42
N PRO A 71 2.99 -3.38 -2.33
CA PRO A 71 2.44 -3.50 -0.98
C PRO A 71 1.72 -2.25 -0.49
N MET A 72 2.24 -1.07 -0.83
CA MET A 72 1.68 0.20 -0.37
C MET A 72 0.32 0.47 -1.01
N GLY A 73 0.23 0.31 -2.33
CA GLY A 73 -1.02 0.45 -3.06
C GLY A 73 -2.07 -0.57 -2.64
N LEU A 74 -1.66 -1.81 -2.31
CA LEU A 74 -2.57 -2.83 -1.80
C LEU A 74 -3.13 -2.46 -0.41
N ALA A 75 -2.26 -2.06 0.52
CA ALA A 75 -2.64 -1.60 1.85
C ALA A 75 -3.57 -0.38 1.81
N ALA A 76 -3.24 0.61 0.98
CA ALA A 76 -4.07 1.79 0.76
C ALA A 76 -5.47 1.43 0.25
N SER A 77 -5.56 0.49 -0.68
CA SER A 77 -6.84 0.07 -1.28
C SER A 77 -7.70 -0.75 -0.32
N ALA A 78 -7.08 -1.64 0.46
CA ALA A 78 -7.77 -2.39 1.51
C ALA A 78 -8.31 -1.45 2.60
N LEU A 79 -7.52 -0.43 2.99
CA LEU A 79 -7.96 0.57 3.96
C LEU A 79 -9.10 1.44 3.41
N TYR A 80 -9.04 1.84 2.14
CA TYR A 80 -10.14 2.56 1.50
C TYR A 80 -11.43 1.73 1.46
N LEU A 81 -11.33 0.45 1.05
CA LEU A 81 -12.47 -0.48 1.08
C LEU A 81 -13.08 -0.59 2.48
N SER A 82 -12.23 -0.63 3.50
CA SER A 82 -12.66 -0.69 4.89
C SER A 82 -13.38 0.58 5.35
N CYS A 83 -12.89 1.74 4.94
CA CYS A 83 -13.55 3.03 5.23
C CYS A 83 -14.94 3.06 4.60
N VAL A 84 -15.06 2.65 3.34
CA VAL A 84 -16.35 2.56 2.63
C VAL A 84 -17.30 1.59 3.36
N LYS A 85 -16.83 0.40 3.77
CA LYS A 85 -17.66 -0.60 4.45
C LYS A 85 -18.16 -0.13 5.83
N ASN A 86 -17.34 0.63 6.56
CA ASN A 86 -17.66 1.12 7.89
C ASN A 86 -18.29 2.53 7.91
N GLY A 87 -18.58 3.12 6.75
CA GLY A 87 -19.17 4.46 6.65
C GLY A 87 -18.23 5.59 7.11
N VAL A 88 -16.91 5.37 7.08
CA VAL A 88 -15.93 6.41 7.40
C VAL A 88 -15.72 7.29 6.17
N SER A 89 -15.97 8.59 6.31
CA SER A 89 -15.83 9.57 5.23
C SER A 89 -14.35 9.89 4.98
N VAL A 90 -13.75 9.20 4.01
CA VAL A 90 -12.38 9.41 3.54
C VAL A 90 -12.37 9.28 2.02
N THR A 91 -11.71 10.20 1.32
CA THR A 91 -11.61 10.16 -0.14
C THR A 91 -10.44 9.30 -0.62
N GLN A 92 -10.46 8.88 -1.89
CA GLN A 92 -9.30 8.21 -2.51
C GLN A 92 -8.06 9.11 -2.52
N ARG A 93 -8.26 10.44 -2.61
CA ARG A 93 -7.18 11.43 -2.58
C ARG A 93 -6.48 11.45 -1.21
N ASP A 94 -7.25 11.48 -0.13
CA ASP A 94 -6.69 11.54 1.23
C ASP A 94 -5.83 10.30 1.52
N ILE A 95 -6.29 9.11 1.10
CA ILE A 95 -5.51 7.88 1.23
C ILE A 95 -4.30 7.88 0.30
N ALA A 96 -4.43 8.37 -0.94
CA ALA A 96 -3.32 8.47 -1.88
C ALA A 96 -2.18 9.32 -1.31
N GLU A 97 -2.52 10.47 -0.75
CA GLU A 97 -1.59 11.39 -0.11
C GLU A 97 -0.94 10.78 1.12
N ALA A 98 -1.72 10.18 2.03
CA ALA A 98 -1.19 9.53 3.23
C ALA A 98 -0.24 8.37 2.91
N ALA A 99 -0.57 7.59 1.87
CA ALA A 99 0.20 6.45 1.40
C ALA A 99 1.42 6.83 0.55
N GLY A 100 1.40 8.01 -0.11
CA GLY A 100 2.41 8.43 -1.08
C GLY A 100 2.28 7.72 -2.43
N VAL A 101 1.05 7.40 -2.83
CA VAL A 101 0.71 6.75 -4.11
C VAL A 101 -0.25 7.63 -4.92
N THR A 102 -0.60 7.23 -6.13
CA THR A 102 -1.59 7.97 -6.94
C THR A 102 -3.01 7.49 -6.66
N GLU A 103 -4.00 8.38 -6.81
CA GLU A 103 -5.42 8.00 -6.75
C GLU A 103 -5.78 6.88 -7.73
N VAL A 104 -5.18 6.89 -8.93
CA VAL A 104 -5.39 5.86 -9.96
C VAL A 104 -4.91 4.49 -9.47
N THR A 105 -3.79 4.45 -8.74
CA THR A 105 -3.30 3.22 -8.09
C THR A 105 -4.33 2.65 -7.14
N ILE A 106 -4.95 3.50 -6.30
CA ILE A 106 -6.00 3.07 -5.36
C ILE A 106 -7.23 2.61 -6.12
N ARG A 107 -7.70 3.38 -7.10
CA ARG A 107 -8.90 3.09 -7.88
C ARG A 107 -8.84 1.74 -8.59
N ASN A 108 -7.73 1.46 -9.27
CA ASN A 108 -7.57 0.21 -10.02
C ASN A 108 -7.53 -1.01 -9.08
N ARG A 109 -6.90 -0.87 -7.92
CA ARG A 109 -6.77 -1.95 -6.94
C ARG A 109 -8.05 -2.16 -6.13
N TYR A 110 -8.75 -1.07 -5.78
CA TYR A 110 -10.05 -1.11 -5.13
C TYR A 110 -11.08 -1.88 -5.96
N LYS A 111 -11.11 -1.71 -7.29
CA LYS A 111 -12.01 -2.47 -8.16
C LYS A 111 -11.80 -3.99 -8.06
N GLY A 112 -10.55 -4.43 -8.03
CA GLY A 112 -10.21 -5.85 -7.84
C GLY A 112 -10.68 -6.36 -6.48
N LEU A 113 -10.28 -5.68 -5.42
CA LEU A 113 -10.65 -6.08 -4.05
C LEU A 113 -12.18 -6.05 -3.81
N LYS A 114 -12.90 -5.07 -4.39
CA LYS A 114 -14.35 -4.97 -4.22
C LYS A 114 -15.07 -6.15 -4.87
N ALA A 115 -14.66 -6.55 -6.08
CA ALA A 115 -15.29 -7.65 -6.80
C ALA A 115 -15.24 -8.97 -6.01
N GLU A 116 -14.18 -9.16 -5.22
CA GLU A 116 -13.94 -10.39 -4.45
C GLU A 116 -14.64 -10.42 -3.08
N HIS A 117 -15.10 -9.26 -2.58
CA HIS A 117 -15.73 -9.13 -1.25
C HIS A 117 -17.18 -8.62 -1.34
N SER A 118 -17.77 -8.70 -2.54
CA SER A 118 -19.18 -8.40 -2.79
C SER A 118 -19.98 -9.70 -2.82
N ASP A 119 -20.11 -10.33 -1.66
CA ASP A 119 -21.14 -11.35 -1.36
C ASP A 119 -22.06 -10.81 -0.24
#